data_AF-A0A0S2S2Q5-F1
#
_entry.id   AF-A0A0S2S2Q5-F1
#
_cell.length_a   1.000
_cell.length_b   1.000
_cell.length_c   1.000
_cell.angle_alpha   90.00
_cell.angle_beta   90.00
_cell.angle_gamma   90.00
#
_symmetry.space_group_name_H-M   'P 1'
#
loop_
_entity.id
_entity.type
_entity.pdbx_description
1 polymer ?
#
loop_
_entity_poly.entity_id
_entity_poly.type
_entity_poly.pdbx_seq_one_letter_code
_entity_poly.pdbx_strand_id
1 'polypeptide(L)' 'MSMYALAKKSGIRSNTISQWVSDCGADVKSITLDTLDRICAALDCQPGELLKYVKDTNQ' A
#
# COMPACT_ATOMS: atom_id res chain seq x y z
N MET A 1 2.67 13.36 -1.14
CA MET A 1 2.16 13.33 0.25
C MET A 1 3.20 12.66 1.13
N SER A 2 3.35 13.06 2.40
CA SER A 2 4.16 12.29 3.35
C SER A 2 3.42 11.03 3.80
N MET A 3 4.15 9.99 4.26
CA MET A 3 3.54 8.77 4.79
C MET A 3 2.51 9.05 5.88
N TYR A 4 2.79 10.04 6.74
CA TYR A 4 1.91 10.43 7.83
C TYR A 4 0.60 11.07 7.33
N ALA A 5 0.68 11.87 6.26
CA ALA A 5 -0.49 12.46 5.63
C ALA A 5 -1.41 11.37 5.03
N LEU A 6 -0.83 10.34 4.44
CA LEU A 6 -1.58 9.19 3.91
C LEU A 6 -2.24 8.40 5.05
N ALA A 7 -1.52 8.10 6.13
CA ALA A 7 -2.05 7.42 7.31
C ALA A 7 -3.26 8.14 7.92
N LYS A 8 -3.16 9.47 8.02
CA LYS A 8 -4.25 10.30 8.54
C LYS A 8 -5.47 10.30 7.62
N LYS A 9 -5.28 10.31 6.30
CA LYS A 9 -6.38 10.31 5.32
C LYS A 9 -7.05 8.95 5.16
N SER A 10 -6.28 7.86 5.11
CA SER A 10 -6.83 6.51 4.90
C SER A 10 -7.35 5.87 6.19
N GLY A 11 -7.05 6.45 7.35
CA GLY A 11 -7.40 5.86 8.64
C GLY A 11 -6.68 4.54 8.93
N ILE A 12 -5.57 4.29 8.22
CA ILE A 12 -4.72 3.11 8.41
C ILE A 12 -3.59 3.47 9.37
N ARG A 13 -3.19 2.50 10.19
CA ARG A 13 -2.05 2.63 11.10
C ARG A 13 -0.78 2.98 10.33
N SER A 14 -0.05 3.98 10.82
CA SER A 14 1.20 4.43 10.21
C SER A 14 2.23 3.32 10.04
N ASN A 15 2.25 2.33 10.94
CA ASN A 15 3.11 1.15 10.86
C ASN A 15 2.78 0.22 9.69
N THR A 16 1.51 0.13 9.30
CA THR A 16 1.11 -0.62 8.10
C THR A 16 1.56 0.15 6.87
N ILE A 17 1.27 1.45 6.79
CA ILE A 17 1.69 2.26 5.62
C ILE A 17 3.21 2.30 5.44
N SER A 18 3.99 2.33 6.53
CA SER A 18 5.45 2.32 6.40
C SER A 18 5.96 1.05 5.72
N GLN A 19 5.30 -0.10 5.89
CA GLN A 19 5.66 -1.35 5.20
C GLN A 19 5.36 -1.27 3.70
N TRP A 20 4.42 -0.43 3.27
CA TRP A 20 4.01 -0.29 1.87
C TRP A 20 4.81 0.77 1.11
N VAL A 21 5.18 1.85 1.79
CA VAL A 21 5.85 3.01 1.16
C VAL A 21 7.37 2.92 1.26
N SER A 22 7.89 2.21 2.26
CA SER A 22 9.35 2.10 2.44
C SER A 22 9.89 0.95 1.62
N ASP A 23 10.78 1.27 0.67
CA ASP A 23 11.55 0.31 -0.14
C ASP A 23 12.57 -0.51 0.68
N CYS A 24 12.59 -0.35 2.00
CA CYS A 24 13.47 -1.07 2.92
C CYS A 24 12.87 -2.43 3.35
N GLY A 25 12.77 -3.37 2.40
CA GLY A 25 12.86 -4.81 2.67
C GLY A 25 11.77 -5.46 3.55
N ALA A 26 10.66 -4.79 3.84
CA ALA A 26 9.50 -5.43 4.44
C ALA A 26 8.53 -5.82 3.32
N ASP A 27 8.80 -6.96 2.68
CA ASP A 27 7.86 -7.53 1.69
C ASP A 27 6.49 -7.65 2.35
N VAL A 28 5.53 -6.87 1.88
CA VAL A 28 4.16 -6.98 2.37
C VAL A 28 3.60 -8.32 1.89
N LYS A 29 3.62 -9.30 2.80
CA LYS A 29 3.19 -10.68 2.50
C LYS A 29 1.69 -10.79 2.23
N SER A 30 0.88 -9.88 2.79
CA SER A 30 -0.56 -9.90 2.62
C SER A 30 -1.17 -8.50 2.74
N ILE A 31 -2.21 -8.27 1.95
CA ILE A 31 -3.09 -7.10 2.06
C ILE A 31 -4.53 -7.56 2.26
N THR A 32 -5.26 -6.88 3.13
CA THR A 32 -6.72 -7.02 3.21
C THR A 32 -7.39 -6.07 2.23
N LEU A 33 -8.51 -6.50 1.63
CA LEU A 33 -9.26 -5.67 0.68
C LEU A 33 -9.72 -4.34 1.31
N ASP A 34 -10.06 -4.33 2.61
CA ASP A 34 -10.38 -3.10 3.36
C ASP A 34 -9.21 -2.10 3.37
N THR A 35 -7.98 -2.57 3.57
CA THR A 35 -6.79 -1.71 3.54
C THR A 35 -6.59 -1.12 2.15
N LEU A 36 -6.78 -1.93 1.11
CA LEU A 36 -6.65 -1.49 -0.28
C LEU A 36 -7.71 -0.43 -0.60
N ASP A 37 -8.97 -0.69 -0.24
CA ASP A 37 -10.10 0.21 -0.46
C ASP A 37 -9.91 1.56 0.21
N ARG A 38 -9.47 1.59 1.47
CA ARG A 38 -9.15 2.82 2.20
C ARG A 38 -8.01 3.62 1.57
N ILE A 39 -6.99 2.95 1.04
CA ILE A 39 -5.87 3.61 0.34
C ILE A 39 -6.39 4.20 -0.97
N CYS A 40 -7.14 3.42 -1.76
CA CYS A 40 -7.75 3.86 -3.01
C CYS A 40 -8.68 5.06 -2.79
N ALA A 41 -9.53 5.02 -1.76
CA ALA A 41 -10.42 6.13 -1.41
C ALA A 41 -9.65 7.39 -0.94
N ALA A 42 -8.50 7.22 -0.29
CA ALA A 42 -7.68 8.35 0.17
C ALA A 42 -6.83 8.99 -0.95
N LEU A 43 -6.43 8.19 -1.93
CA LEU A 43 -5.63 8.60 -3.08
C LEU A 43 -6.47 8.91 -4.33
N ASP A 44 -7.78 8.64 -4.27
CA ASP A 44 -8.70 8.72 -5.42
C ASP A 44 -8.18 7.93 -6.63
N CYS A 45 -7.73 6.70 -6.37
CA CYS A 45 -7.11 5.83 -7.38
C CYS A 45 -7.81 4.47 -7.48
N GLN A 46 -7.53 3.75 -8.56
CA GLN A 46 -8.03 2.40 -8.76
C GLN A 46 -7.02 1.35 -8.27
N PRO A 47 -7.49 0.19 -7.76
CA PRO A 47 -6.59 -0.87 -7.29
C PRO A 47 -5.65 -1.40 -8.39
N GLY A 48 -6.08 -1.35 -9.65
CA GLY A 48 -5.25 -1.73 -10.80
C GLY A 48 -4.06 -0.80 -11.05
N GLU A 49 -4.09 0.44 -10.54
CA GLU A 49 -2.97 1.38 -10.63
C GLU A 49 -1.89 1.11 -9.56
N LEU A 50 -2.27 0.47 -8.45
CA LEU A 50 -1.37 0.12 -7.35
C LEU A 50 -0.77 -1.28 -7.51
N LEU A 51 -1.51 -2.19 -8.14
CA LEU A 51 -1.11 -3.58 -8.30
C LEU A 51 -0.42 -3.80 -9.65
N LYS A 52 0.85 -4.19 -9.61
CA LYS A 52 1.60 -4.61 -10.79
C LYS A 52 1.94 -6.09 -10.69
N TYR A 53 1.59 -6.86 -11.72
CA TYR A 53 2.09 -8.22 -11.84
C TYR A 53 3.60 -8.18 -12.14
N VAL A 54 4.40 -8.75 -11.23
CA VAL A 54 5.84 -8.94 -11.42
C VAL A 54 6.05 -10.43 -11.63
N LYS A 55 6.61 -10.82 -12.78
CA LYS A 55 7.01 -12.22 -13.00
C LYS A 55 8.15 -12.55 -12.04
N ASP A 56 8.00 -13.65 -11.32
CA ASP A 56 9.12 -14.19 -10.54
C ASP A 56 10.23 -14.57 -11.52
N THR A 57 11.37 -13.90 -11.40
CA THR A 57 12.50 -14.08 -12.34
C THR A 57 13.46 -15.17 -11.84
N ASN A 58 13.14 -15.84 -10.72
CA ASN A 58 13.90 -16.97 -10.16
C ASN A 58 13.26 -18.32 -10.53
N GLN A 59 13.30 -18.68 -11.82
CA GLN A 59 13.09 -20.07 -12.25
C GLN A 59 14.39 -20.66 -12.80
#